data_AF-A0A1V5ZA23-F1
#
_entry.id   AF-A0A1V5ZA23-F1
#
_cell.length_a   1.000
_cell.length_b   1.000
_cell.length_c   1.000
_cell.angle_alpha   90.00
_cell.angle_beta   90.00
_cell.angle_gamma   90.00
#
_symmetry.space_group_name_H-M   'P 1'
#
loop_
_entity.id
_entity.type
_entity.pdbx_description
1 polymer ?
#
loop_
_entity_poly.entity_id
_entity_poly.type
_entity_poly.pdbx_seq_one_letter_code
_entity_poly.pdbx_strand_id
1 'polypeptide(L)'
;MSCPADQLKRSGSVCREASGGCDREEICDGLSATCPPDYIQGKGFVCREAVGGCDVAERCAGTGVDCPVDLIRGAGFVCRAAAGQCDREEKCSGTSVQCPEDLFAESGTTCSDGNPETVDDQCGKDGTCQGDVPMPIAGCSGASGGAGASSGLALLLATLMLALVSFRRRFPA
;
A
#
# COMPACT_ATOMS: atom_id res chain seq x y z
N MET A 1 52.12 -0.31 -45.79
CA MET A 1 50.81 0.21 -45.34
C MET A 1 50.42 -0.61 -44.12
N SER A 2 50.45 -0.04 -42.91
CA SER A 2 50.01 -0.74 -41.70
C SER A 2 48.56 -0.39 -41.38
N CYS A 3 47.77 -1.36 -40.92
CA CYS A 3 46.42 -1.10 -40.41
C CYS A 3 46.48 -0.38 -39.06
N PRO A 4 45.41 0.36 -38.68
CA PRO A 4 45.27 0.89 -37.33
C PRO A 4 45.37 -0.22 -36.27
N ALA A 5 45.87 0.12 -35.09
CA ALA A 5 45.92 -0.83 -33.97
C ALA A 5 44.50 -1.14 -33.47
N ASP A 6 44.26 -2.41 -33.12
CA ASP A 6 43.01 -2.85 -32.50
C ASP A 6 42.70 -2.03 -31.24
N GLN A 7 41.43 -1.65 -31.08
CA GLN A 7 40.96 -0.84 -29.97
C GLN A 7 40.00 -1.64 -29.11
N LEU A 8 40.10 -1.49 -27.79
CA LEU A 8 39.10 -2.03 -26.87
C LEU A 8 37.77 -1.29 -27.04
N LYS A 9 36.68 -2.00 -26.78
CA LYS A 9 35.38 -1.36 -26.61
C LYS A 9 35.45 -0.35 -25.46
N ARG A 10 34.68 0.74 -25.58
CA ARG A 10 34.62 1.77 -24.53
C ARG A 10 34.01 1.19 -23.26
N SER A 11 34.52 1.60 -22.10
CA SER A 11 33.86 1.36 -20.81
C SER A 11 32.40 1.79 -20.86
N GLY A 12 31.50 0.96 -20.33
CA GLY A 12 30.06 1.24 -20.37
C GLY A 12 29.34 0.69 -21.61
N SER A 13 30.03 0.14 -22.62
CA SER A 13 29.34 -0.49 -23.75
C SER A 13 28.88 -1.91 -23.40
N VAL A 14 27.65 -2.26 -23.77
CA VAL A 14 27.15 -3.64 -23.68
C VAL A 14 27.97 -4.54 -24.61
N CYS A 15 28.49 -5.64 -24.06
CA CYS A 15 29.19 -6.68 -24.81
C CYS A 15 28.39 -7.98 -24.89
N ARG A 16 27.42 -8.17 -24.01
CA ARG A 16 26.39 -9.21 -24.12
C ARG A 16 25.07 -8.65 -23.58
N GLU A 17 24.03 -8.78 -24.39
CA GLU A 17 22.67 -8.40 -24.02
C GLU A 17 22.08 -9.42 -23.05
N ALA A 18 21.16 -8.97 -22.19
CA ALA A 18 20.34 -9.89 -21.41
C ALA A 18 19.46 -10.75 -22.34
N SER A 19 19.42 -12.06 -22.09
CA SER A 19 18.65 -13.03 -22.88
C SER A 19 17.28 -13.34 -22.27
N GLY A 20 16.96 -12.79 -21.10
CA GLY A 20 15.68 -12.95 -20.40
C GLY A 20 15.62 -12.12 -19.11
N GLY A 21 14.47 -12.13 -18.42
CA GLY A 21 14.27 -11.31 -17.21
C GLY A 21 15.15 -11.70 -16.01
N CYS A 22 15.73 -12.89 -16.04
CA CYS A 22 16.68 -13.39 -15.03
C CYS A 22 18.13 -13.34 -15.49
N ASP A 23 18.40 -12.62 -16.56
CA ASP A 23 19.73 -12.43 -17.11
C ASP A 23 20.09 -10.95 -17.08
N ARG A 24 21.34 -10.64 -16.79
CA ARG A 24 21.84 -9.26 -16.76
C ARG A 24 22.73 -9.02 -17.96
N GLU A 25 22.65 -7.85 -18.57
CA GLU A 25 23.66 -7.44 -19.55
C GLU A 25 25.06 -7.35 -18.93
N GLU A 26 26.09 -7.74 -19.68
CA GLU A 26 27.47 -7.44 -19.32
C GLU A 26 27.99 -6.25 -20.09
N ILE A 27 28.71 -5.43 -19.33
CA ILE A 27 29.20 -4.13 -19.75
C ILE A 27 30.72 -4.20 -19.76
N CYS A 28 31.34 -3.80 -20.87
CA CYS A 28 32.78 -3.66 -20.97
C CYS A 28 33.31 -2.71 -19.89
N ASP A 29 34.40 -3.09 -19.24
CA ASP A 29 35.16 -2.22 -18.35
C ASP A 29 36.04 -1.22 -19.11
N GLY A 30 36.31 -1.48 -20.40
CA GLY A 30 37.21 -0.71 -21.25
C GLY A 30 38.69 -1.01 -21.01
N LEU A 31 38.99 -2.06 -20.23
CA LEU A 31 40.33 -2.49 -19.86
C LEU A 31 40.66 -3.87 -20.44
N SER A 32 39.64 -4.68 -20.75
CA SER A 32 39.77 -6.02 -21.32
C SER A 32 39.13 -6.13 -22.71
N ALA A 33 39.71 -6.98 -23.57
CA ALA A 33 39.11 -7.36 -24.85
C ALA A 33 38.01 -8.43 -24.70
N THR A 34 37.97 -9.10 -23.55
CA THR A 34 36.96 -10.11 -23.21
C THR A 34 35.84 -9.46 -22.40
N CYS A 35 34.60 -9.79 -22.74
CA CYS A 35 33.44 -9.41 -21.94
C CYS A 35 33.54 -10.02 -20.52
N PRO A 36 33.02 -9.36 -19.47
CA PRO A 36 32.90 -9.97 -18.14
C PRO A 36 32.16 -11.32 -18.19
N PRO A 37 32.33 -12.17 -17.16
CA PRO A 37 31.56 -13.41 -17.05
C PRO A 37 30.06 -13.15 -17.04
N ASP A 38 29.32 -14.06 -17.68
CA ASP A 38 27.86 -14.06 -17.72
C ASP A 38 27.27 -14.10 -16.29
N TYR A 39 26.44 -13.11 -15.99
CA TYR A 39 25.78 -12.95 -14.71
C TYR A 39 24.27 -13.26 -14.81
N ILE A 40 23.93 -14.47 -14.35
CA ILE A 40 22.54 -14.87 -14.12
C ILE A 40 22.07 -14.34 -12.76
N GLN A 41 20.86 -13.77 -12.75
CA GLN A 41 20.25 -13.25 -11.53
C GLN A 41 20.08 -14.33 -10.47
N GLY A 42 20.38 -13.98 -9.23
CA GLY A 42 20.29 -14.89 -8.10
C GLY A 42 18.87 -15.37 -7.82
N LYS A 43 18.76 -16.51 -7.12
CA LYS A 43 17.46 -17.04 -6.68
C LYS A 43 16.69 -15.99 -5.87
N GLY A 44 15.44 -15.75 -6.25
CA GLY A 44 14.56 -14.81 -5.55
C GLY A 44 14.54 -13.39 -6.13
N PHE A 45 15.43 -13.05 -7.07
CA PHE A 45 15.36 -11.80 -7.83
C PHE A 45 14.01 -11.72 -8.54
N VAL A 46 13.27 -10.62 -8.34
CA VAL A 46 11.97 -10.41 -8.97
C VAL A 46 12.21 -9.96 -10.41
N CYS A 47 11.83 -10.79 -11.36
CA CYS A 47 12.03 -10.51 -12.78
C CYS A 47 10.76 -10.00 -13.46
N ARG A 48 9.59 -10.24 -12.84
CA ARG A 48 8.35 -9.52 -13.12
C ARG A 48 7.58 -9.32 -11.81
N GLU A 49 7.15 -8.09 -11.60
CA GLU A 49 6.35 -7.70 -10.44
C GLU A 49 4.90 -8.18 -10.58
N ALA A 50 4.25 -8.45 -9.45
CA ALA A 50 2.83 -8.75 -9.42
C ALA A 50 1.98 -7.53 -9.83
N VAL A 51 0.94 -7.77 -10.61
CA VAL A 51 -0.04 -6.80 -11.10
C VAL A 51 -1.40 -7.09 -10.47
N GLY A 52 -1.75 -6.36 -9.42
CA GLY A 52 -2.99 -6.57 -8.67
C GLY A 52 -2.84 -7.60 -7.53
N GLY A 53 -3.87 -7.73 -6.71
CA GLY A 53 -3.84 -8.57 -5.50
C GLY A 53 -3.89 -10.08 -5.77
N CYS A 54 -4.29 -10.48 -6.98
CA CYS A 54 -4.44 -11.88 -7.37
C CYS A 54 -3.32 -12.40 -8.27
N ASP A 55 -2.27 -11.60 -8.44
CA ASP A 55 -1.10 -11.97 -9.22
C ASP A 55 0.06 -12.43 -8.32
N VAL A 56 0.93 -13.30 -8.85
CA VAL A 56 2.13 -13.79 -8.17
C VAL A 56 3.35 -13.26 -8.89
N ALA A 57 4.18 -12.48 -8.19
CA ALA A 57 5.44 -12.01 -8.75
C ALA A 57 6.37 -13.18 -9.08
N GLU A 58 6.94 -13.19 -10.28
CA GLU A 58 7.89 -14.22 -10.70
C GLU A 58 9.30 -13.89 -10.22
N ARG A 59 9.94 -14.94 -9.72
CA ARG A 59 11.26 -14.85 -9.13
C ARG A 59 12.20 -15.83 -9.79
N CYS A 60 13.39 -15.36 -10.12
CA CYS A 60 14.42 -16.17 -10.73
C CYS A 60 14.74 -17.40 -9.87
N ALA A 61 14.96 -18.53 -10.53
CA ALA A 61 15.39 -19.76 -9.88
C ALA A 61 16.87 -19.73 -9.47
N GLY A 62 17.66 -18.83 -10.08
CA GLY A 62 19.11 -18.72 -9.88
C GLY A 62 19.95 -19.54 -10.86
N THR A 63 19.34 -20.20 -11.84
CA THR A 63 20.02 -21.14 -12.76
C THR A 63 19.64 -20.97 -14.23
N GLY A 64 18.75 -20.04 -14.57
CA GLY A 64 18.26 -19.83 -15.93
C GLY A 64 18.00 -18.36 -16.22
N VAL A 65 17.97 -18.02 -17.51
CA VAL A 65 17.81 -16.64 -18.03
C VAL A 65 16.36 -16.16 -18.02
N ASP A 66 15.40 -17.10 -18.06
CA ASP A 66 13.98 -16.77 -18.15
C ASP A 66 13.34 -16.60 -16.77
N CYS A 67 12.36 -15.70 -16.72
CA CYS A 67 11.38 -15.74 -15.64
C CYS A 67 10.64 -17.08 -15.65
N PRO A 68 10.24 -17.59 -14.47
CA PRO A 68 9.18 -18.59 -14.39
C PRO A 68 7.92 -18.17 -15.15
N VAL A 69 7.04 -19.15 -15.43
CA VAL A 69 5.72 -18.89 -16.02
C VAL A 69 4.91 -17.95 -15.12
N ASP A 70 4.11 -17.10 -15.75
CA ASP A 70 3.18 -16.21 -15.08
C ASP A 70 2.07 -17.00 -14.35
N LEU A 71 1.86 -16.70 -13.07
CA LEU A 71 0.96 -17.42 -12.19
C LEU A 71 -0.06 -16.49 -11.53
N ILE A 72 -1.33 -16.81 -11.76
CA ILE A 72 -2.45 -16.22 -11.03
C ILE A 72 -2.69 -17.02 -9.74
N ARG A 73 -2.98 -16.31 -8.65
CA ARG A 73 -3.37 -16.94 -7.38
C ARG A 73 -4.64 -17.76 -7.55
N GLY A 74 -4.67 -18.92 -6.90
CA GLY A 74 -5.81 -19.84 -6.98
C GLY A 74 -7.13 -19.23 -6.48
N ALA A 75 -8.24 -19.81 -6.96
CA ALA A 75 -9.56 -19.41 -6.53
C ALA A 75 -9.70 -19.49 -5.00
N GLY A 76 -10.28 -18.46 -4.39
CA GLY A 76 -10.47 -18.38 -2.95
C GLY A 76 -9.32 -17.73 -2.17
N PHE A 77 -8.19 -17.41 -2.80
CA PHE A 77 -7.13 -16.62 -2.17
C PHE A 77 -7.66 -15.23 -1.80
N VAL A 78 -7.59 -14.86 -0.52
CA VAL A 78 -8.04 -13.55 -0.03
C VAL A 78 -7.06 -12.48 -0.46
N CYS A 79 -7.50 -11.58 -1.32
CA CYS A 79 -6.65 -10.54 -1.91
C CYS A 79 -6.95 -9.13 -1.35
N ARG A 80 -8.13 -8.94 -0.75
CA ARG A 80 -8.40 -7.87 0.21
C ARG A 80 -9.16 -8.48 1.39
N ALA A 81 -8.68 -8.19 2.61
CA ALA A 81 -9.36 -8.61 3.82
C ALA A 81 -10.50 -7.63 4.13
N ALA A 82 -11.54 -8.12 4.81
CA ALA A 82 -12.60 -7.25 5.32
C ALA A 82 -12.04 -6.18 6.27
N ALA A 83 -12.43 -4.93 6.07
CA ALA A 83 -12.03 -3.76 6.85
C ALA A 83 -13.01 -3.41 7.99
N GLY A 84 -14.05 -4.22 8.22
CA GLY A 84 -15.05 -3.99 9.26
C GLY A 84 -16.15 -5.03 9.26
N GLN A 85 -17.16 -4.83 10.12
CA GLN A 85 -18.30 -5.75 10.25
C GLN A 85 -19.22 -5.75 9.02
N CYS A 86 -19.29 -4.61 8.32
CA CYS A 86 -20.12 -4.39 7.15
C CYS A 86 -19.35 -4.56 5.83
N ASP A 87 -18.16 -5.13 5.90
CA ASP A 87 -17.27 -5.31 4.78
C ASP A 87 -16.99 -6.80 4.56
N ARG A 88 -16.89 -7.25 3.32
CA ARG A 88 -16.55 -8.65 3.00
C ARG A 88 -15.11 -8.73 2.55
N GLU A 89 -14.54 -9.92 2.67
CA GLU A 89 -13.27 -10.20 2.03
C GLU A 89 -13.46 -10.51 0.54
N GLU A 90 -12.55 -10.01 -0.28
CA GLU A 90 -12.49 -10.29 -1.70
C GLU A 90 -11.51 -11.41 -1.95
N LYS A 91 -11.97 -12.38 -2.72
CA LYS A 91 -11.18 -13.55 -3.08
C LYS A 91 -10.92 -13.58 -4.58
N CYS A 92 -9.73 -14.02 -4.94
CA CYS A 92 -9.36 -14.27 -6.31
C CYS A 92 -10.30 -15.30 -6.95
N SER A 93 -10.63 -15.09 -8.22
CA SER A 93 -11.39 -16.04 -9.02
C SER A 93 -10.56 -17.25 -9.48
N GLY A 94 -9.23 -17.15 -9.42
CA GLY A 94 -8.32 -18.11 -10.04
C GLY A 94 -8.04 -17.84 -11.52
N THR A 95 -8.63 -16.79 -12.10
CA THR A 95 -8.56 -16.47 -13.53
C THR A 95 -8.25 -15.01 -13.84
N SER A 96 -8.33 -14.14 -12.84
CA SER A 96 -8.03 -12.70 -12.94
C SER A 96 -6.86 -12.34 -12.03
N VAL A 97 -5.98 -11.48 -12.53
CA VAL A 97 -4.86 -10.88 -11.77
C VAL A 97 -5.34 -9.79 -10.79
N GLN A 98 -6.51 -9.22 -11.04
CA GLN A 98 -7.13 -8.22 -10.17
C GLN A 98 -8.02 -8.88 -9.12
N CYS A 99 -8.08 -8.27 -7.94
CA CYS A 99 -9.19 -8.53 -7.01
C CYS A 99 -10.53 -8.19 -7.67
N PRO A 100 -11.62 -8.89 -7.33
CA PRO A 100 -12.96 -8.39 -7.64
C PRO A 100 -13.21 -7.03 -6.97
N GLU A 101 -14.27 -6.35 -7.40
CA GLU A 101 -14.71 -5.10 -6.78
C GLU A 101 -14.99 -5.28 -5.28
N ASP A 102 -14.86 -4.20 -4.52
CA ASP A 102 -15.14 -4.17 -3.09
C ASP A 102 -16.60 -4.53 -2.81
N LEU A 103 -16.82 -5.59 -2.02
CA LEU A 103 -18.14 -6.11 -1.69
C LEU A 103 -18.44 -5.90 -0.21
N PHE A 104 -19.58 -5.29 0.06
CA PHE A 104 -20.06 -5.08 1.41
C PHE A 104 -20.98 -6.20 1.89
N ALA A 105 -21.18 -6.26 3.20
CA ALA A 105 -22.22 -7.09 3.78
C ALA A 105 -23.59 -6.70 3.21
N GLU A 106 -24.55 -7.64 3.23
CA GLU A 106 -25.91 -7.31 2.76
C GLU A 106 -26.49 -6.18 3.61
N SER A 107 -27.19 -5.24 2.98
CA SER A 107 -27.80 -4.14 3.70
C SER A 107 -28.82 -4.67 4.71
N GLY A 108 -28.75 -4.18 5.95
CA GLY A 108 -29.53 -4.71 7.06
C GLY A 108 -28.84 -5.82 7.85
N THR A 109 -27.64 -6.25 7.46
CA THR A 109 -26.80 -7.12 8.31
C THR A 109 -26.54 -6.42 9.63
N THR A 110 -26.78 -7.11 10.75
CA THR A 110 -26.56 -6.57 12.09
C THR A 110 -25.09 -6.23 12.31
N CYS A 111 -24.81 -5.05 12.82
CA CYS A 111 -23.48 -4.60 13.19
C CYS A 111 -23.52 -3.82 14.52
N SER A 112 -22.40 -3.23 14.93
CA SER A 112 -22.34 -2.26 16.00
C SER A 112 -21.45 -1.08 15.62
N ASP A 113 -21.98 0.13 15.67
CA ASP A 113 -21.24 1.36 15.35
C ASP A 113 -20.44 1.90 16.55
N GLY A 114 -20.55 1.23 17.71
CA GLY A 114 -19.90 1.60 18.96
C GLY A 114 -20.58 2.75 19.70
N ASN A 115 -21.70 3.28 19.20
CA ASN A 115 -22.50 4.29 19.87
C ASN A 115 -23.51 3.63 20.82
N PRO A 116 -23.41 3.87 22.14
CA PRO A 116 -24.37 3.31 23.09
C PRO A 116 -25.75 3.98 23.06
N GLU A 117 -25.93 5.09 22.33
CA GLU A 117 -27.20 5.82 22.22
C GLU A 117 -28.12 5.26 21.12
N THR A 118 -27.58 4.41 20.24
CA THR A 118 -28.31 3.71 19.18
C THR A 118 -28.42 2.21 19.48
N VAL A 119 -29.45 1.59 18.92
CA VAL A 119 -29.63 0.12 18.91
C VAL A 119 -29.96 -0.35 17.50
N ASP A 120 -29.95 -1.67 17.32
CA ASP A 120 -30.26 -2.33 16.06
C ASP A 120 -29.45 -1.77 14.87
N ASP A 121 -28.16 -1.50 15.10
CA ASP A 121 -27.27 -0.97 14.06
C ASP A 121 -27.15 -1.94 12.89
N GLN A 122 -27.19 -1.38 11.69
CA GLN A 122 -27.26 -2.15 10.45
C GLN A 122 -26.25 -1.66 9.42
N CYS A 123 -25.80 -2.61 8.60
CA CYS A 123 -24.94 -2.31 7.48
C CYS A 123 -25.69 -1.55 6.38
N GLY A 124 -25.11 -0.43 5.96
CA GLY A 124 -25.45 0.27 4.73
C GLY A 124 -24.89 -0.44 3.49
N LYS A 125 -25.32 0.02 2.31
CA LYS A 125 -24.82 -0.48 1.02
C LYS A 125 -23.39 -0.04 0.71
N ASP A 126 -22.87 0.91 1.47
CA ASP A 126 -21.54 1.49 1.35
C ASP A 126 -20.53 0.89 2.35
N GLY A 127 -20.91 -0.20 3.04
CA GLY A 127 -20.06 -0.85 4.03
C GLY A 127 -19.96 -0.10 5.35
N THR A 128 -20.76 0.94 5.57
CA THR A 128 -20.84 1.62 6.87
C THR A 128 -21.78 0.87 7.80
N CYS A 129 -21.45 0.86 9.08
CA CYS A 129 -22.37 0.44 10.13
C CYS A 129 -23.06 1.70 10.68
N GLN A 130 -24.38 1.74 10.64
CA GLN A 130 -25.14 2.90 11.09
C GLN A 130 -26.24 2.49 12.07
N GLY A 131 -26.34 3.19 13.20
CA GLY A 131 -27.48 3.10 14.10
C GLY A 131 -28.74 3.72 13.49
N ASP A 132 -29.77 2.89 13.29
CA ASP A 132 -31.03 3.30 12.64
C ASP A 132 -32.08 3.82 13.64
N VAL A 133 -32.00 3.39 14.91
CA VAL A 133 -32.96 3.78 15.96
C VAL A 133 -32.23 4.42 17.13
N PRO A 134 -32.39 5.75 17.34
CA PRO A 134 -32.09 6.37 18.62
C PRO A 134 -32.89 5.63 19.69
N MET A 135 -32.22 5.18 20.74
CA MET A 135 -32.87 4.50 21.84
C MET A 135 -34.09 5.30 22.32
N PRO A 136 -35.29 4.69 22.46
CA PRO A 136 -36.41 5.34 23.12
C PRO A 136 -36.07 5.40 24.61
N ILE A 137 -35.32 6.41 25.03
CA ILE A 137 -35.04 6.66 26.44
C ILE A 137 -36.31 7.18 27.14
N ALA A 138 -37.29 6.31 27.36
CA ALA A 138 -38.17 6.42 28.51
C ALA A 138 -37.39 5.96 29.76
N GLY A 139 -36.37 6.71 30.20
CA GLY A 139 -35.70 6.38 31.47
C GLY A 139 -34.35 7.00 31.80
N CYS A 140 -33.58 7.55 30.85
CA CYS A 140 -32.31 8.19 31.17
C CYS A 140 -32.47 9.71 31.30
N SER A 141 -32.93 10.15 32.48
CA SER A 141 -32.79 11.53 32.95
C SER A 141 -31.32 11.85 33.22
N GLY A 142 -30.52 12.02 32.16
CA GLY A 142 -29.23 12.69 32.21
C GLY A 142 -29.45 14.17 31.98
N ALA A 143 -29.48 14.95 33.05
CA ALA A 143 -29.69 16.39 33.01
C ALA A 143 -28.62 17.11 32.17
N SER A 144 -28.96 17.49 30.94
CA SER A 144 -28.37 18.67 30.31
C SER A 144 -28.98 19.91 30.96
N GLY A 145 -28.50 20.22 32.17
CA GLY A 145 -28.82 21.46 32.88
C GLY A 145 -28.24 22.66 32.12
N GLY A 146 -29.02 23.24 31.22
CA GLY A 146 -28.78 24.58 30.69
C GLY A 146 -29.71 25.58 31.37
N ALA A 147 -29.18 26.44 32.24
CA ALA A 147 -29.50 27.88 32.33
C ALA A 147 -28.93 28.55 33.61
N GLY A 148 -28.09 29.57 33.40
CA GLY A 148 -28.14 30.83 34.13
C GLY A 148 -27.23 31.02 35.35
N ALA A 149 -26.21 31.87 35.22
CA ALA A 149 -26.11 33.14 35.97
C ALA A 149 -24.80 33.87 35.67
N SER A 150 -24.96 35.14 35.29
CA SER A 150 -23.97 36.20 35.21
C SER A 150 -23.28 36.51 36.56
N SER A 151 -21.95 36.62 36.56
CA SER A 151 -21.10 37.41 37.49
C SER A 151 -19.72 37.47 36.80
N GLY A 152 -19.22 38.60 36.32
CA GLY A 152 -18.83 39.75 37.12
C GLY A 152 -17.40 39.54 37.67
N LEU A 153 -16.40 40.04 36.93
CA LEU A 153 -15.02 40.33 37.37
C LEU A 153 -14.07 39.17 37.74
N ALA A 154 -13.17 38.80 36.82
CA ALA A 154 -11.79 38.37 37.14
C ALA A 154 -10.85 38.54 35.93
N LEU A 155 -10.24 39.73 35.86
CA LEU A 155 -8.84 40.02 35.51
C LEU A 155 -8.08 39.14 34.49
N LEU A 156 -7.80 39.77 33.34
CA LEU A 156 -6.54 39.78 32.57
C LEU A 156 -5.44 38.75 32.95
N LEU A 157 -5.02 37.93 31.97
CA LEU A 157 -3.63 37.65 31.55
C LEU A 157 -3.48 36.22 30.99
N ALA A 158 -3.73 35.99 29.69
CA ALA A 158 -3.21 34.81 28.99
C ALA A 158 -3.26 34.95 27.44
N THR A 159 -2.84 36.09 26.89
CA THR A 159 -2.59 36.23 25.44
C THR A 159 -1.11 36.49 25.17
N LEU A 160 -0.24 35.58 25.63
CA LEU A 160 1.19 35.61 25.29
C LEU A 160 1.85 34.22 25.35
N MET A 161 1.33 33.25 24.60
CA MET A 161 2.07 32.01 24.27
C MET A 161 1.77 31.57 22.81
N LEU A 162 1.74 32.53 21.89
CA LEU A 162 1.68 32.28 20.45
C LEU A 162 2.75 33.09 19.71
N ALA A 163 4.02 33.00 20.14
CA ALA A 163 5.13 33.69 19.46
C ALA A 163 6.53 33.09 19.68
N LEU A 164 6.68 31.80 20.02
CA LEU A 164 8.03 31.20 20.24
C LEU A 164 8.33 29.89 19.51
N VAL A 165 7.38 29.27 18.79
CA VAL A 165 7.67 28.03 18.02
C VAL A 165 8.13 28.31 16.58
N SER A 166 7.98 29.54 16.08
CA SER A 166 8.39 29.91 14.70
C SER A 166 9.83 30.45 14.57
N PHE A 167 10.61 30.57 15.65
CA PHE A 167 11.97 31.15 15.59
C PHE A 167 13.13 30.14 15.48
N ARG A 168 12.86 28.83 15.42
CA ARG A 168 13.93 27.80 15.25
C ARG A 168 14.33 27.49 13.80
N ARG A 169 13.86 28.25 12.79
CA ARG A 169 14.23 28.05 11.37
C ARG A 169 15.11 29.16 10.77
N ARG A 170 15.94 29.84 11.58
CA ARG A 170 16.83 30.89 11.04
C ARG A 170 18.21 30.95 11.67
N PHE A 171 18.97 29.86 11.63
CA PHE A 171 20.44 29.91 11.70
C PHE A 171 21.06 28.78 10.86
N PRO A 172 21.75 29.09 9.75
CA PRO A 172 22.70 28.18 9.13
C PRO A 172 24.06 28.28 9.83
N ALA A 173 24.74 27.13 9.94
CA ALA A 173 26.20 27.06 10.01
C ALA A 173 26.68 26.48 8.67
#